data_AF-A0A217EE82-F1
#
_entry.id   AF-A0A217EE82-F1
#
_cell.length_a   1.000
_cell.length_b   1.000
_cell.length_c   1.000
_cell.angle_alpha   90.00
_cell.angle_beta   90.00
_cell.angle_gamma   90.00
#
_symmetry.space_group_name_H-M   'P 1'
#
loop_
_entity.id
_entity.type
_entity.pdbx_description
1 polymer ?
#
loop_
_entity_poly.entity_id
_entity_poly.type
_entity_poly.pdbx_seq_one_letter_code
_entity_poly.pdbx_strand_id
1 'polypeptide(L)'
;MKAFEMVFQVTPWESHQELYFLNSKQSREMFFNQIVKKNQRNLDHLYASKSITLIEANFLKAVYIEINLQLDKMKHKFIETGEAIMDCHTYITVIEHDFADENIAA
;
A
#
# COMPACT_ATOMS: atom_id res chain seq x y z
N MET A 1 21.67 8.76 -8.26
CA MET A 1 20.91 7.49 -8.32
C MET A 1 19.42 7.79 -8.16
N LYS A 2 18.50 7.05 -8.81
CA LYS A 2 17.05 7.23 -8.60
C LYS A 2 16.48 6.12 -7.70
N ALA A 3 15.54 6.47 -6.84
CA ALA A 3 14.64 5.50 -6.21
C ALA A 3 13.19 5.92 -6.37
N PHE A 4 12.31 4.95 -6.20
CA PHE A 4 10.88 5.09 -6.36
C PHE A 4 10.21 4.59 -5.08
N GLU A 5 9.57 5.49 -4.36
CA GLU A 5 8.78 5.15 -3.20
C GLU A 5 7.35 4.86 -3.67
N MET A 6 6.90 3.63 -3.45
CA MET A 6 5.50 3.27 -3.67
C MET A 6 4.76 3.45 -2.36
N VAL A 7 3.68 4.22 -2.41
CA VAL A 7 2.87 4.60 -1.25
C VAL A 7 1.45 4.14 -1.49
N PHE A 8 0.89 3.42 -0.54
CA PHE A 8 -0.54 3.17 -0.40
C PHE A 8 -1.03 3.85 0.86
N GLN A 9 -2.09 4.64 0.76
CA GLN A 9 -2.77 5.25 1.88
C GLN A 9 -4.27 4.98 1.74
N VAL A 10 -4.91 4.58 2.83
CA VAL A 10 -6.36 4.31 2.86
C VAL A 10 -7.09 5.18 3.88
N THR A 11 -6.37 5.68 4.88
CA THR A 11 -6.87 6.66 5.83
C THR A 11 -5.72 7.61 6.21
N PRO A 12 -5.99 8.75 6.88
CA PRO A 12 -4.93 9.65 7.34
C PRO A 12 -3.90 9.02 8.30
N TRP A 13 -4.21 7.85 8.87
CA TRP A 13 -3.42 7.18 9.90
C TRP A 13 -2.81 5.86 9.41
N GLU A 14 -3.24 5.36 8.25
CA GLU A 14 -2.84 4.06 7.75
C GLU A 14 -2.27 4.19 6.35
N SER A 15 -0.95 4.00 6.28
CA SER A 15 -0.18 3.97 5.05
C SER A 15 0.78 2.79 5.02
N HIS A 16 1.14 2.38 3.81
CA HIS A 16 2.17 1.40 3.53
C HIS A 16 3.11 1.98 2.49
N GLN A 17 4.41 1.92 2.77
CA GLN A 17 5.45 2.53 1.93
C GLN A 17 6.58 1.55 1.71
N GLU A 18 7.06 1.44 0.47
CA GLU A 18 8.23 0.64 0.13
C GLU A 18 9.07 1.34 -0.95
N LEU A 19 10.39 1.17 -0.86
CA LEU A 19 11.35 1.72 -1.81
C LEU A 19 11.76 0.68 -2.86
N TYR A 20 11.79 1.13 -4.12
CA TYR A 20 12.19 0.35 -5.28
C TYR A 20 13.24 1.11 -6.08
N PHE A 21 14.18 0.38 -6.69
CA PHE A 21 15.17 0.98 -7.59
C PHE A 21 14.66 1.16 -9.04
N LEU A 22 13.49 0.58 -9.35
CA LEU A 22 12.89 0.61 -10.68
C LEU A 22 11.37 0.81 -10.57
N ASN A 23 10.83 1.80 -11.30
CA ASN A 23 9.40 1.93 -11.54
C ASN A 23 9.01 1.15 -12.81
N SER A 24 8.45 -0.04 -12.63
CA SER A 24 8.03 -0.94 -13.70
C SER A 24 6.64 -1.51 -13.40
N LYS A 25 5.95 -2.10 -14.39
CA LYS A 25 4.68 -2.81 -14.11
C LYS A 25 4.89 -3.93 -13.08
N GLN A 26 5.97 -4.68 -13.22
CA GLN A 26 6.30 -5.79 -12.32
C GLN A 26 6.56 -5.34 -10.88
N SER A 27 7.30 -4.24 -10.68
CA SER A 27 7.53 -3.72 -9.32
C SER A 27 6.25 -3.17 -8.69
N ARG A 28 5.38 -2.53 -9.48
CA ARG A 28 4.06 -2.07 -9.03
C ARG A 28 3.11 -3.23 -8.69
N GLU A 29 3.10 -4.29 -9.49
CA GLU A 29 2.36 -5.53 -9.17
C GLU A 29 2.86 -6.19 -7.90
N MET A 30 4.18 -6.27 -7.72
CA MET A 30 4.79 -6.83 -6.53
C MET A 30 4.37 -6.04 -5.28
N PHE A 31 4.48 -4.70 -5.31
CA PHE A 31 4.01 -3.84 -4.22
C PHE A 31 2.53 -4.04 -3.91
N PHE A 32 1.67 -4.04 -4.93
CA PHE A 32 0.24 -4.28 -4.78
C PHE A 32 -0.06 -5.62 -4.07
N ASN A 33 0.59 -6.70 -4.53
CA ASN A 33 0.41 -8.03 -3.94
C ASN A 33 0.89 -8.11 -2.49
N GLN A 34 1.93 -7.35 -2.13
CA GLN A 34 2.41 -7.26 -0.75
C GLN A 34 1.37 -6.61 0.17
N ILE A 35 0.72 -5.53 -0.28
CA ILE A 35 -0.37 -4.88 0.47
C ILE A 35 -1.52 -5.87 0.71
N VAL A 36 -2.00 -6.53 -0.36
CA VAL A 36 -3.10 -7.50 -0.25
C VAL A 36 -2.74 -8.63 0.72
N LYS A 37 -1.51 -9.15 0.64
CA LYS A 37 -1.02 -10.20 1.55
C LYS A 37 -0.93 -9.72 3.00
N LYS A 38 -0.51 -8.47 3.24
CA LYS A 38 -0.47 -7.86 4.58
C LYS A 38 -1.88 -7.73 5.16
N ASN A 39 -2.83 -7.25 4.38
CA ASN A 39 -4.24 -7.15 4.80
C ASN A 39 -4.82 -8.53 5.15
N GLN A 40 -4.56 -9.54 4.33
CA GLN A 40 -5.02 -10.91 4.60
C GLN A 40 -4.42 -11.46 5.90
N ARG A 41 -3.13 -11.26 6.13
CA ARG A 41 -2.47 -11.67 7.38
C ARG A 41 -3.05 -10.98 8.61
N ASN A 42 -3.36 -9.68 8.50
CA ASN A 42 -3.98 -8.94 9.59
C ASN A 42 -5.39 -9.48 9.91
N LEU A 43 -6.17 -9.78 8.87
CA LEU A 43 -7.47 -10.46 9.02
C LEU A 43 -7.33 -11.82 9.72
N ASP A 44 -6.41 -12.66 9.25
CA ASP A 44 -6.18 -13.98 9.83
C ASP A 44 -5.76 -13.88 11.31
N HIS A 45 -4.90 -12.91 11.63
CA HIS A 45 -4.47 -12.63 13.00
C HIS A 45 -5.62 -12.17 13.89
N LEU A 46 -6.55 -11.35 13.37
CA LEU A 46 -7.75 -10.94 14.11
C LEU A 46 -8.62 -12.13 14.47
N TYR A 47 -8.83 -13.09 13.55
CA TYR A 47 -9.60 -14.30 13.85
C TYR A 47 -8.91 -15.24 14.85
N ALA A 48 -7.58 -15.23 14.90
CA ALA A 48 -6.81 -16.04 15.84
C ALA A 48 -6.74 -15.41 17.25
N SER A 49 -6.94 -14.10 17.37
CA SER A 49 -6.84 -13.40 18.65
C SER A 49 -8.06 -13.66 19.54
N LYS A 50 -7.82 -14.15 20.76
CA LYS A 50 -8.86 -14.34 21.80
C LYS A 50 -9.21 -13.04 22.54
N SER A 51 -8.57 -11.92 22.22
CA SER A 51 -8.69 -10.68 22.99
C SER A 51 -9.72 -9.69 22.44
N ILE A 52 -10.35 -9.97 21.30
CA ILE A 52 -11.34 -9.09 20.68
C ILE A 52 -12.75 -9.65 20.89
N THR A 53 -13.70 -8.75 21.15
CA THR A 53 -15.12 -9.11 21.17
C THR A 53 -15.61 -9.44 19.76
N LEU A 54 -16.73 -10.18 19.67
CA LEU A 54 -17.36 -10.50 18.38
C LEU A 54 -17.74 -9.24 17.58
N ILE A 55 -18.15 -8.17 18.27
CA ILE A 55 -18.53 -6.90 17.65
C ILE A 55 -17.30 -6.24 17.00
N GLU A 56 -16.18 -6.17 17.73
CA GLU A 56 -14.92 -5.62 17.22
C GLU A 56 -14.38 -6.46 16.05
N ALA A 57 -14.44 -7.78 16.14
CA ALA A 57 -14.05 -8.67 15.05
C ALA A 57 -14.86 -8.42 13.77
N ASN A 58 -16.19 -8.28 13.89
CA ASN A 58 -17.07 -8.01 12.76
C ASN A 58 -16.82 -6.63 12.16
N PHE A 59 -16.60 -5.61 13.00
CA PHE A 59 -16.26 -4.27 12.54
C PHE A 59 -14.95 -4.27 11.74
N LEU A 60 -13.88 -4.82 12.32
CA LEU A 60 -12.58 -4.88 11.67
C LEU A 60 -12.63 -5.70 10.37
N LYS A 61 -13.40 -6.80 10.35
CA LYS A 61 -13.65 -7.56 9.13
C LYS A 61 -14.27 -6.69 8.03
N ALA A 62 -15.30 -5.91 8.35
CA ALA A 62 -15.94 -5.03 7.39
C ALA A 62 -14.97 -3.97 6.86
N VAL A 63 -14.12 -3.41 7.73
CA VAL A 63 -13.05 -2.47 7.35
C VAL A 63 -12.09 -3.10 6.34
N TYR A 64 -11.50 -4.26 6.63
CA TYR A 64 -10.56 -4.91 5.71
C TYR A 64 -11.21 -5.34 4.38
N ILE A 65 -12.48 -5.74 4.38
CA ILE A 65 -13.23 -6.01 3.15
C ILE A 65 -13.32 -4.74 2.29
N GLU A 66 -13.65 -3.60 2.89
CA GLU A 66 -13.74 -2.33 2.17
C GLU A 66 -12.36 -1.88 1.65
N ILE A 67 -11.30 -2.01 2.45
CA ILE A 67 -9.92 -1.70 2.02
C ILE A 67 -9.54 -2.54 0.78
N ASN A 68 -9.83 -3.85 0.80
CA ASN A 68 -9.52 -4.71 -0.34
C ASN A 68 -10.35 -4.35 -1.58
N LEU A 69 -11.62 -3.96 -1.41
CA LEU A 69 -12.46 -3.47 -2.50
C LEU A 69 -11.89 -2.19 -3.15
N GLN A 70 -11.38 -1.27 -2.34
CA GLN A 70 -10.73 -0.05 -2.81
C GLN A 70 -9.42 -0.35 -3.55
N LEU A 71 -8.60 -1.26 -3.01
CA LEU A 71 -7.39 -1.74 -3.68
C LEU A 71 -7.71 -2.33 -5.07
N ASP A 72 -8.72 -3.19 -5.17
CA ASP A 72 -9.11 -3.79 -6.45
C ASP A 72 -9.54 -2.76 -7.48
N LYS A 73 -10.27 -1.71 -7.07
CA LYS A 73 -10.65 -0.58 -7.95
C LYS A 73 -9.43 0.20 -8.45
N MET A 74 -8.38 0.32 -7.63
CA MET A 74 -7.17 1.08 -7.96
C MET A 74 -6.13 0.25 -8.73
N LYS A 75 -6.17 -1.09 -8.59
CA LYS A 75 -5.16 -2.02 -9.09
C LYS A 75 -4.73 -1.76 -10.53
N HIS A 76 -5.68 -1.81 -11.46
CA HIS A 76 -5.36 -1.73 -12.89
C HIS A 76 -4.70 -0.39 -13.23
N LYS A 77 -5.28 0.72 -12.76
CA LYS A 77 -4.75 2.05 -13.00
C LYS A 77 -3.34 2.20 -12.40
N PHE A 78 -3.15 1.78 -11.15
CA PHE A 78 -1.84 1.85 -10.50
C PHE A 78 -0.77 1.03 -11.24
N ILE A 79 -1.05 -0.22 -11.61
CA ILE A 79 -0.08 -1.07 -12.32
C ILE A 79 0.30 -0.47 -13.67
N GLU A 80 -0.63 0.20 -14.36
CA GLU A 80 -0.37 0.80 -15.67
C GLU A 80 0.36 2.14 -15.55
N THR A 81 -0.13 3.06 -14.71
CA THR A 81 0.31 4.47 -14.68
C THR A 81 1.22 4.82 -13.50
N GLY A 82 1.18 4.02 -12.43
CA GLY A 82 1.91 4.30 -11.20
C GLY A 82 1.12 5.17 -10.23
N GLU A 83 -0.14 5.48 -10.55
CA GLU A 83 -0.98 6.33 -9.71
C GLU A 83 -2.46 5.96 -9.85
N ALA A 84 -3.13 5.77 -8.73
CA ALA A 84 -4.57 5.71 -8.63
C ALA A 84 -5.03 6.42 -7.35
N ILE A 85 -5.97 7.36 -7.51
CA ILE A 85 -6.52 8.18 -6.43
C ILE A 85 -8.03 7.96 -6.42
N MET A 86 -8.59 7.59 -5.28
CA MET A 86 -10.03 7.54 -5.06
C MET A 86 -10.53 8.83 -4.39
N ASP A 87 -9.83 9.29 -3.36
CA ASP A 87 -10.10 10.55 -2.65
C ASP A 87 -8.80 11.11 -2.02
N CYS A 88 -8.90 12.17 -1.21
CA CYS A 88 -7.73 12.84 -0.62
C CYS A 88 -6.97 12.00 0.43
N HIS A 89 -7.53 10.90 0.90
CA HIS A 89 -6.93 10.00 1.89
C HIS A 89 -6.76 8.57 1.39
N THR A 90 -7.41 8.21 0.27
CA THR A 90 -7.38 6.89 -0.35
C THR A 90 -6.68 6.94 -1.71
N TYR A 91 -5.42 6.53 -1.76
CA TYR A 91 -4.63 6.52 -2.98
C TYR A 91 -3.52 5.46 -2.94
N ILE A 92 -3.01 5.13 -4.13
CA ILE A 92 -1.79 4.37 -4.32
C ILE A 92 -0.96 5.05 -5.42
N THR A 93 0.30 5.38 -5.14
CA THR A 93 1.12 6.20 -6.03
C THR A 93 2.60 5.84 -5.97
N VAL A 94 3.35 6.26 -6.98
CA VAL A 94 4.81 6.19 -7.05
C VAL A 94 5.38 7.60 -6.95
N ILE A 95 6.28 7.81 -5.99
CA ILE A 95 7.03 9.05 -5.81
C ILE A 95 8.47 8.79 -6.24
N GLU A 96 8.98 9.62 -7.15
CA GLU A 96 10.37 9.54 -7.63
C GLU A 96 11.28 10.40 -6.75
N HIS A 97 12.40 9.81 -6.32
CA HIS A 97 13.43 10.44 -5.50
C HIS A 97 14.76 10.45 -6.26
N ASP A 98 15.31 11.64 -6.45
CA ASP A 98 16.64 11.85 -7.00
C ASP A 98 17.66 11.94 -5.85
N PHE A 99 18.51 10.92 -5.73
CA PHE A 99 19.71 11.03 -4.88
C PHE A 99 20.83 11.66 -5.70
N ALA A 100 21.12 12.92 -5.43
CA ALA A 100 22.37 13.55 -5.86
C ALA A 100 23.53 12.84 -5.14
N ASP A 101 24.60 12.53 -5.88
CA ASP A 101 25.86 12.10 -5.27
C ASP A 101 26.45 13.31 -4.53
N GLU A 102 26.13 13.46 -3.24
CA GLU A 102 26.91 14.29 -2.32
C GLU A 102 28.25 13.58 -2.03
N ASN A 103 29.06 13.41 -3.07
CA ASN A 103 30.51 13.25 -2.98
C ASN A 103 31.13 14.25 -3.95
N ILE A 104 30.87 15.52 -3.66
CA ILE A 104 31.69 16.62 -4.15
C ILE A 104 33.05 16.46 -3.48
N ALA A 105 34.05 16.22 -4.32
CA ALA A 105 35.49 16.28 -4.06
C ALA A 105 35.88 16.95 -2.74
N ALA A 106 36.46 16.15 -1.84
CA ALA A 106 37.38 16.61 -0.80
C ALA A 106 38.80 16.15 -1.16
#